data_AF-A0A496P2B2-F1
#
_entry.id   AF-A0A496P2B2-F1
#
_cell.length_a   1.000
_cell.length_b   1.000
_cell.length_c   1.000
_cell.angle_alpha   90.00
_cell.angle_beta   90.00
_cell.angle_gamma   90.00
#
_symmetry.space_group_name_H-M   'P 1'
#
loop_
_entity.id
_entity.type
_entity.pdbx_description
1 polymer ?
#
loop_
_entity_poly.entity_id
_entity_poly.type
_entity_poly.pdbx_seq_one_letter_code
_entity_poly.pdbx_strand_id
1 'polypeptide(L)'
;MEEETDYLPRGFYKKNDGVDWNVDIGQIIINKNDLVNSIYHTKNSLSGCCGLDGSKVNRMCANGHEIATEYSDCWMPWAVVFETERIEIEYK
;
A
#
# COMPACT_ATOMS: atom_id res chain seq x y z
N MET A 1 -2.32 19.86 -12.07
CA MET A 1 -2.33 18.39 -11.95
C MET A 1 -1.02 18.09 -11.27
N GLU A 2 -1.05 17.89 -9.95
CA GLU A 2 0.17 17.48 -9.25
C GLU A 2 0.56 16.11 -9.81
N GLU A 3 1.82 15.99 -10.21
CA GLU A 3 2.33 14.77 -10.83
C GLU A 3 2.10 13.59 -9.89
N GLU A 4 1.78 12.43 -10.46
CA GLU A 4 1.63 11.17 -9.75
C GLU A 4 2.99 10.76 -9.14
N THR A 5 3.32 11.32 -7.98
CA THR A 5 4.64 11.13 -7.38
C THR A 5 4.64 9.90 -6.50
N ASP A 6 5.44 8.92 -6.91
CA ASP A 6 5.84 7.80 -6.07
C ASP A 6 6.35 8.31 -4.71
N TYR A 7 5.79 7.79 -3.62
CA TYR A 7 6.20 8.20 -2.26
C TYR A 7 7.63 7.77 -1.94
N LEU A 8 8.01 6.57 -2.39
CA LEU A 8 9.35 6.02 -2.30
C LEU A 8 9.83 5.64 -3.69
N PRO A 9 11.13 5.80 -4.02
CA PRO A 9 11.70 5.20 -5.21
C PRO A 9 11.55 3.67 -5.18
N ARG A 10 11.44 3.05 -6.37
CA ARG A 10 11.43 1.59 -6.48
C ARG A 10 12.68 0.95 -5.88
N GLY A 11 12.51 -0.21 -5.27
CA GLY A 11 13.57 -0.99 -4.61
C GLY A 11 13.85 -0.57 -3.17
N PHE A 12 13.08 0.37 -2.62
CA PHE A 12 13.21 0.83 -1.24
C PHE A 12 11.94 0.54 -0.43
N TYR A 13 12.13 0.33 0.87
CA TYR A 13 11.04 0.27 1.84
C TYR A 13 11.33 1.20 3.01
N LYS A 14 10.27 1.67 3.66
CA LYS A 14 10.31 2.42 4.91
C LYS A 14 9.50 1.68 5.95
N LYS A 15 10.02 1.58 7.18
CA LYS A 15 9.20 1.26 8.35
C LYS A 15 8.69 2.57 8.93
N ASN A 16 7.38 2.75 9.01
CA ASN A 16 6.79 4.00 9.47
C ASN A 16 7.11 4.26 10.96
N ASP A 17 7.46 5.50 11.27
CA ASP A 17 7.76 6.02 12.61
C ASP A 17 6.61 6.84 13.20
N GLY A 18 5.47 6.91 12.49
CA GLY A 18 4.25 7.58 12.96
C GLY A 18 4.06 8.99 12.43
N VAL A 19 4.82 9.38 11.40
CA VAL A 19 4.73 10.71 10.76
C VAL A 19 4.03 10.70 9.41
N ASP A 20 3.82 9.52 8.83
CA ASP A 20 3.14 9.35 7.55
C ASP A 20 1.61 9.44 7.69
N TRP A 21 0.94 9.71 6.58
CA TRP A 21 -0.53 9.74 6.51
C TRP A 21 -1.10 8.41 6.98
N ASN A 22 -2.20 8.38 7.73
CA ASN A 22 -3.07 7.21 8.00
C ASN A 22 -2.39 5.81 8.01
N VAL A 23 -1.17 5.72 8.53
CA VAL A 23 -0.32 4.53 8.54
C VAL A 23 0.18 4.40 9.96
N ASP A 24 0.05 3.21 10.52
CA ASP A 24 0.40 2.95 11.91
C ASP A 24 1.91 2.84 12.09
N ILE A 25 2.37 3.12 13.30
CA ILE A 25 3.77 2.97 13.68
C ILE A 25 4.18 1.51 13.46
N GLY A 26 5.28 1.32 12.73
CA GLY A 26 5.86 0.01 12.48
C GLY A 26 5.34 -0.70 11.23
N GLN A 27 4.29 -0.20 10.57
CA GLN A 27 3.88 -0.70 9.26
C GLN A 27 4.96 -0.43 8.20
N ILE A 28 5.01 -1.30 7.19
CA ILE A 28 5.99 -1.20 6.10
C ILE A 28 5.34 -0.54 4.89
N ILE A 29 5.98 0.50 4.40
CA ILE A 29 5.62 1.24 3.20
C ILE A 29 6.61 0.89 2.08
N ILE A 30 6.09 0.58 0.89
CA ILE A 30 6.86 0.33 -0.33
C ILE A 30 6.31 1.15 -1.50
N ASN A 31 7.09 1.27 -2.57
CA ASN A 31 6.57 1.74 -3.85
C ASN A 31 5.48 0.77 -4.34
N LYS A 32 4.36 1.27 -4.85
CA LYS A 32 3.24 0.42 -5.31
C LYS A 32 3.63 -0.58 -6.41
N ASN A 33 4.64 -0.23 -7.21
CA ASN A 33 5.13 -1.05 -8.31
C ASN A 33 6.08 -2.16 -7.85
N ASP A 34 6.55 -2.13 -6.60
CA ASP A 34 7.38 -3.20 -6.03
C ASP A 34 6.51 -4.34 -5.46
N LEU A 35 5.20 -4.11 -5.27
CA LEU A 35 4.28 -5.17 -4.86
C LEU A 35 3.94 -6.09 -6.05
N VAL A 36 4.65 -7.21 -6.13
CA VAL A 36 4.44 -8.26 -7.12
C VAL A 36 3.60 -9.43 -6.56
N ASN A 37 3.07 -10.27 -7.46
CA ASN A 37 2.33 -11.50 -7.10
C ASN A 37 1.16 -11.31 -6.12
N SER A 38 0.45 -10.19 -6.28
CA SER A 38 -0.75 -9.86 -5.51
C SER A 38 -1.90 -9.54 -6.45
N ILE A 39 -3.13 -9.60 -5.94
CA ILE A 39 -4.35 -9.25 -6.66
C ILE A 39 -5.12 -8.16 -5.91
N TYR A 40 -6.04 -7.47 -6.59
CA TYR A 40 -6.93 -6.50 -5.97
C TYR A 40 -8.11 -7.18 -5.25
N HIS A 41 -8.52 -6.62 -4.11
CA HIS A 41 -9.69 -7.10 -3.38
C HIS A 41 -10.99 -6.73 -4.11
N THR A 42 -11.75 -7.72 -4.59
CA THR A 42 -12.90 -7.50 -5.48
C THR A 42 -14.17 -7.02 -4.77
N LYS A 43 -14.30 -7.27 -3.47
CA LYS A 43 -15.50 -6.88 -2.68
C LYS A 43 -15.34 -5.55 -1.95
N ASN A 44 -14.11 -5.05 -1.83
CA ASN A 44 -13.86 -3.75 -1.22
C ASN A 44 -13.95 -2.78 -2.38
N SER A 45 -15.01 -1.97 -2.38
CA SER A 45 -15.20 -0.94 -3.39
C SER A 45 -13.90 -0.15 -3.47
N LEU A 46 -13.26 -0.15 -4.64
CA LEU A 46 -12.11 0.69 -4.93
C LEU A 46 -12.57 2.13 -4.67
N SER A 47 -12.13 2.72 -3.56
CA SER A 47 -12.52 4.04 -3.10
C SER A 47 -11.48 5.05 -3.55
N GLY A 48 -11.93 6.18 -4.09
CA GLY A 48 -11.09 7.27 -4.55
C GLY A 48 -11.62 7.93 -5.82
N CYS A 49 -11.03 9.06 -6.20
CA CYS A 49 -11.46 9.86 -7.35
C CYS A 49 -10.82 9.36 -8.66
N CYS A 50 -9.51 9.19 -8.64
CA CYS A 50 -8.72 8.80 -9.82
C CYS A 50 -7.84 7.56 -9.56
N GLY A 51 -7.94 6.97 -8.36
CA GLY A 51 -7.18 5.81 -7.92
C GLY A 51 -7.67 5.33 -6.56
N LEU A 52 -6.83 4.62 -5.81
CA LEU A 52 -7.19 4.10 -4.48
C LEU A 52 -6.81 5.07 -3.38
N ASP A 53 -7.79 5.52 -2.60
CA ASP A 53 -7.56 6.41 -1.45
C ASP A 53 -7.07 5.67 -0.19
N GLY A 54 -7.08 4.33 -0.23
CA GLY A 54 -6.65 3.46 0.86
C GLY A 54 -7.56 3.49 2.09
N SER A 55 -8.85 3.81 1.94
CA SER A 55 -9.84 3.73 3.02
C SER A 55 -10.09 2.31 3.55
N LYS A 56 -9.72 1.28 2.77
CA LYS A 56 -9.84 -0.14 3.11
C LYS A 56 -8.69 -0.93 2.51
N VAL A 57 -8.36 -2.07 3.14
CA VAL A 57 -7.43 -3.06 2.59
C VAL A 57 -7.88 -3.47 1.19
N ASN A 58 -6.99 -3.32 0.21
CA ASN A 58 -7.37 -3.45 -1.20
C ASN A 58 -6.38 -4.31 -2.01
N ARG A 59 -5.29 -4.79 -1.40
CA ARG A 59 -4.37 -5.78 -1.97
C ARG A 59 -4.45 -7.09 -1.19
N MET A 60 -4.51 -8.18 -1.94
CA MET A 60 -4.51 -9.54 -1.44
C MET A 60 -3.34 -10.33 -2.02
N CYS A 61 -2.86 -11.35 -1.31
CA CYS A 61 -1.96 -12.33 -1.90
C CYS A 61 -2.66 -13.11 -3.02
N ALA A 62 -1.91 -13.84 -3.84
CA ALA A 62 -2.47 -14.66 -4.93
C ALA A 62 -3.54 -15.68 -4.47
N ASN A 63 -3.57 -16.03 -3.19
CA ASN A 63 -4.57 -16.93 -2.59
C ASN A 63 -5.80 -16.22 -2.02
N GLY A 64 -5.90 -14.89 -2.16
CA GLY A 64 -7.08 -14.12 -1.75
C GLY A 64 -7.12 -13.71 -0.27
N HIS A 65 -5.99 -13.77 0.44
CA HIS A 65 -5.88 -13.20 1.78
C HIS A 65 -5.45 -11.74 1.70
N GLU A 66 -6.10 -10.87 2.47
CA GLU A 66 -5.77 -9.46 2.62
C GLU A 66 -4.37 -9.27 3.22
N ILE A 67 -3.52 -8.48 2.55
CA ILE A 67 -2.11 -8.28 2.95
C ILE A 67 -1.68 -6.82 3.03
N ALA A 68 -2.32 -5.93 2.28
CA ALA A 68 -1.83 -4.55 2.17
C ALA A 68 -2.90 -3.59 1.63
N THR A 69 -2.67 -2.31 1.87
CA THR A 69 -3.47 -1.20 1.37
C THR A 69 -2.63 -0.41 0.36
N GLU A 70 -3.09 -0.35 -0.89
CA GLU A 70 -2.55 0.54 -1.92
C GLU A 70 -3.20 1.92 -1.80
N TYR A 71 -2.33 2.93 -1.89
CA TYR A 71 -2.67 4.33 -2.04
C TYR A 71 -2.20 4.78 -3.43
N SER A 72 -3.13 5.16 -4.28
CA SER A 72 -2.89 5.59 -5.67
C SER A 72 -3.88 6.64 -6.18
N ASP A 73 -4.72 7.21 -5.33
CA ASP A 73 -5.50 8.40 -5.65
C ASP A 73 -4.56 9.60 -5.87
N CYS A 74 -5.01 10.61 -6.62
CA CYS A 74 -4.19 11.72 -7.11
C CYS A 74 -3.79 12.70 -6.01
N TRP A 75 -4.48 12.64 -4.87
CA TRP A 75 -4.14 13.39 -3.66
C TRP A 75 -3.42 12.52 -2.63
N MET A 76 -3.18 11.24 -2.94
CA MET A 76 -2.51 10.30 -2.06
C MET A 76 -1.08 10.02 -2.52
N PRO A 77 -0.17 9.74 -1.57
CA PRO A 77 1.21 9.38 -1.86
C PRO A 77 1.24 7.95 -2.43
N TRP A 78 1.66 7.82 -3.69
CA TRP A 78 1.60 6.57 -4.45
C TRP A 78 2.47 5.47 -3.83
N ALA A 79 1.83 4.59 -3.06
CA ALA A 79 2.50 3.66 -2.16
C ALA A 79 1.63 2.43 -1.86
N VAL A 80 2.24 1.41 -1.28
CA VAL A 80 1.56 0.28 -0.66
C VAL A 80 2.03 0.14 0.77
N VAL A 81 1.10 -0.11 1.67
CA VAL A 81 1.34 -0.28 3.11
C VAL A 81 0.88 -1.65 3.54
N PHE A 82 1.77 -2.44 4.14
CA PHE A 82 1.44 -3.78 4.58
C PHE A 82 0.70 -3.81 5.92
N GLU A 83 -0.31 -4.68 5.99
CA GLU A 83 -0.98 -5.06 7.23
C GLU A 83 -0.07 -6.03 8.00
N THR A 84 0.83 -5.49 8.83
CA THR A 84 1.92 -6.26 9.46
C THR A 84 1.45 -7.38 10.38
N GLU A 85 0.20 -7.36 10.83
CA GLU A 85 -0.42 -8.44 11.60
C GLU A 85 -0.89 -9.63 10.74
N ARG A 86 -0.82 -9.51 9.41
CA ARG A 86 -1.32 -10.49 8.43
C ARG A 86 -0.21 -11.08 7.56
N ILE A 87 1.01 -10.61 7.72
CA ILE A 87 2.17 -11.04 6.94
C ILE A 87 3.34 -11.40 7.86
N GLU A 88 4.21 -12.27 7.37
CA GLU A 88 5.51 -12.53 7.98
C GLU A 88 6.59 -11.87 7.12
N ILE A 89 7.55 -11.20 7.77
CA ILE A 89 8.62 -10.46 7.09
C ILE A 89 9.93 -11.20 7.33
N GLU A 90 10.50 -11.72 6.25
CA GLU A 90 11.80 -12.36 6.25
C GLU A 90 12.87 -11.39 5.73
N TYR A 91 13.93 -11.19 6.52
CA TYR A 91 15.12 -10.46 6.10
C TYR A 91 16.15 -11.45 5.54
N LYS A 92 16.64 -11.20 4.34
CA LYS A 92 17.75 -11.96 3.73
C LYS A 92 19.08 -11.24 3.94
#